data_AF-X0T570-F1
#
_entry.id   AF-X0T570-F1
#
_cell.length_a   1.000
_cell.length_b   1.000
_cell.length_c   1.000
_cell.angle_alpha   90.00
_cell.angle_beta   90.00
_cell.angle_gamma   90.00
#
_symmetry.space_group_name_H-M   'P 1'
#
loop_
_entity.id
_entity.type
_entity.pdbx_description
1 polymer ?
#
loop_
_entity_poly.entity_id
_entity_poly.type
_entity_poly.pdbx_seq_one_letter_code
_entity_poly.pdbx_strand_id
1 'polypeptide(L)' 'MKEIYCLFSVDNEYDQPSNNLVCAWEKKPDLDGLGKALEYGFPHASDEITLGIVGIWKGEDIRLGDTDYRLEQY' A
#
# COMPACT_ATOMS: atom_id res chain seq x y z
N MET A 1 -22.85 -6.79 2.00
CA MET A 1 -21.74 -6.25 2.80
C MET A 1 -21.04 -5.22 1.93
N LYS A 2 -20.65 -4.06 2.48
CA LYS A 2 -19.79 -3.13 1.75
C LYS A 2 -18.37 -3.65 1.87
N GLU A 3 -17.70 -3.85 0.75
CA GLU A 3 -16.28 -4.25 0.73
C GLU A 3 -15.44 -3.00 0.99
N ILE A 4 -14.56 -3.04 1.99
CA ILE A 4 -13.62 -1.95 2.28
C ILE A 4 -12.21 -2.45 1.96
N TYR A 5 -11.45 -1.65 1.23
CA TYR A 5 -10.04 -1.91 0.98
C TYR A 5 -9.21 -1.06 1.92
N CYS A 6 -8.28 -1.68 2.65
CA CYS A 6 -7.43 -1.03 3.64
C CYS A 6 -5.96 -1.21 3.26
N LEU A 7 -5.23 -0.10 3.14
CA LEU A 7 -3.77 -0.09 3.03
C LEU A 7 -3.18 0.01 4.43
N PHE A 8 -2.35 -0.96 4.79
CA PHE A 8 -1.61 -0.98 6.05
C PHE A 8 -0.12 -0.77 5.81
N SER A 9 0.55 -0.21 6.82
CA SER A 9 2.00 -0.11 6.90
C SER A 9 2.55 -0.74 8.18
N VAL A 10 3.81 -1.14 8.14
CA VAL A 10 4.62 -1.48 9.32
C VAL A 10 6.01 -0.87 9.12
N ASP A 11 6.33 0.15 9.92
CA ASP A 11 7.67 0.72 9.95
C ASP A 11 8.54 -0.12 10.89
N ASN A 12 9.58 -0.75 10.35
CA ASN A 12 10.44 -1.67 11.12
C ASN A 12 11.29 -0.97 12.21
N GLU A 13 11.23 0.36 12.30
CA GLU A 13 11.96 1.16 13.29
C GLU A 13 11.18 1.39 14.61
N TYR A 14 9.91 0.96 14.70
CA TYR A 14 9.09 1.12 15.89
C TYR A 14 8.26 -0.14 16.21
N ASP A 15 7.95 -0.33 17.49
CA ASP A 15 7.09 -1.39 18.00
C ASP A 15 5.61 -1.05 17.69
N GLN A 16 5.26 -0.99 16.41
CA GLN A 16 3.91 -0.69 15.93
C GLN A 16 3.11 -1.99 15.72
N PRO A 17 1.80 -2.00 15.99
CA PRO A 17 0.97 -3.13 15.58
C PRO A 17 1.09 -3.31 14.06
N SER A 18 1.10 -4.57 13.60
CA SER A 18 1.31 -4.95 12.20
C SER A 18 0.30 -4.39 11.18
N ASN A 19 -0.64 -3.57 11.63
CA ASN A 19 -1.82 -3.11 10.90
C ASN A 19 -2.00 -1.58 11.06
N ASN A 20 -0.94 -0.79 10.98
CA ASN A 20 -1.09 0.66 10.99
C ASN A 20 -1.86 1.11 9.74
N LEU A 21 -3.07 1.64 9.91
CA LEU A 21 -3.93 1.99 8.78
C LEU A 21 -3.44 3.28 8.11
N VAL A 22 -3.02 3.18 6.86
CA VAL A 22 -2.59 4.31 6.02
C VAL A 22 -3.80 4.95 5.35
N CYS A 23 -4.63 4.14 4.70
CA CYS A 23 -5.79 4.62 3.95
C CYS A 23 -6.86 3.53 3.83
N ALA A 24 -8.11 3.92 3.64
CA ALA A 24 -9.23 3.03 3.37
C ALA A 24 -10.10 3.54 2.23
N TRP A 25 -10.60 2.63 1.39
CA TRP A 25 -11.46 2.94 0.25
C TRP A 25 -12.71 2.06 0.25
N GLU A 26 -13.85 2.62 -0.16
CA GLU A 26 -15.10 1.87 -0.37
C GLU A 26 -15.06 0.94 -1.61
N LYS A 27 -14.01 1.04 -2.43
CA LYS A 27 -13.75 0.22 -3.61
C LYS A 27 -12.24 0.07 -3.76
N LYS A 28 -11.77 -0.98 -4.42
CA LYS A 28 -10.34 -1.15 -4.68
C LYS A 28 -9.78 0.11 -5.37
N PRO A 29 -8.70 0.72 -4.84
CA PRO A 29 -8.07 1.86 -5.50
C PRO A 29 -7.52 1.45 -6.87
N ASP A 30 -7.38 2.39 -7.79
CA ASP A 30 -6.54 2.19 -8.97
C ASP A 30 -5.05 2.42 -8.61
N LEU A 31 -4.15 2.17 -9.57
CA LEU A 31 -2.72 2.30 -9.34
C LEU A 31 -2.29 3.75 -9.04
N ASP A 32 -2.96 4.74 -9.65
CA ASP A 32 -2.72 6.16 -9.37
C ASP A 32 -3.15 6.54 -7.95
N GLY A 33 -4.35 6.12 -7.53
CA GLY A 33 -4.84 6.33 -6.18
C GLY A 33 -3.97 5.66 -5.11
N LEU A 34 -3.49 4.45 -5.38
CA LEU A 34 -2.57 3.75 -4.48
C LEU A 34 -1.19 4.45 -4.44
N GLY A 35 -0.63 4.81 -5.59
CA GLY A 35 0.65 5.53 -5.66
C GLY A 35 0.62 6.87 -4.93
N LYS A 36 -0.51 7.58 -4.98
CA LYS A 36 -0.73 8.82 -4.20
C LYS A 36 -0.80 8.56 -2.69
N ALA A 37 -1.49 7.50 -2.26
CA ALA A 37 -1.56 7.14 -0.84
C ALA A 37 -0.20 6.71 -0.26
N LEU A 38 0.69 6.19 -1.12
CA LEU A 38 2.07 5.85 -0.77
C LEU A 38 3.06 7.01 -0.97
N GLU A 39 2.59 8.20 -1.37
CA GLU A 39 3.41 9.40 -1.64
C GLU A 39 4.49 9.26 -2.74
N TYR A 40 4.49 8.16 -3.50
CA TYR A 40 5.39 7.97 -4.65
C TYR A 40 4.78 8.42 -5.99
N GLY A 41 3.45 8.40 -6.12
CA GLY A 41 2.77 8.55 -7.40
C GLY A 41 2.91 7.32 -8.31
N PHE A 42 2.21 7.31 -9.45
CA PHE A 42 2.26 6.20 -10.41
C PHE A 42 2.08 6.67 -11.87
N PRO A 43 2.90 6.20 -12.84
CA PRO A 43 4.13 5.43 -12.62
C PRO A 43 5.20 6.29 -11.94
N HIS A 44 6.07 5.64 -11.17
CA HIS A 44 7.21 6.32 -10.55
C HIS A 44 8.45 6.23 -11.45
N ALA A 45 9.41 7.14 -11.27
CA ALA A 45 10.65 7.16 -12.06
C ALA A 45 11.56 5.95 -11.81
N SER A 46 11.40 5.28 -10.66
CA SER A 46 12.06 4.01 -10.35
C SER A 46 11.15 2.84 -10.70
N ASP A 47 11.64 1.92 -11.52
CA ASP A 47 10.96 0.68 -11.87
C ASP A 47 10.68 -0.19 -10.63
N GLU A 48 11.59 -0.19 -9.66
CA GLU A 48 11.42 -0.92 -8.40
C GLU A 48 10.18 -0.43 -7.64
N ILE A 49 10.01 0.89 -7.52
CA ILE A 49 8.85 1.48 -6.86
C ILE A 49 7.57 1.23 -7.66
N THR A 50 7.64 1.36 -9.00
CA THR A 50 6.49 1.08 -9.87
C THR A 50 6.03 -0.37 -9.74
N LEU A 51 6.96 -1.33 -9.77
CA LEU A 51 6.66 -2.75 -9.59
C LEU A 51 6.17 -3.05 -8.17
N GLY A 52 6.73 -2.38 -7.16
CA GLY A 52 6.28 -2.50 -5.79
C GLY A 52 4.84 -2.04 -5.59
N ILE A 53 4.46 -0.88 -6.14
CA ILE A 53 3.06 -0.40 -6.14
C ILE A 53 2.14 -1.41 -6.82
N VAL A 54 2.57 -2.00 -7.94
CA VAL A 54 1.81 -3.05 -8.65
C VAL A 54 1.67 -4.31 -7.78
N GLY A 55 2.72 -4.72 -7.06
CA GLY A 55 2.68 -5.86 -6.13
C GLY A 55 1.68 -5.62 -5.00
N ILE A 56 1.76 -4.46 -4.32
CA ILE A 56 0.80 -4.06 -3.27
C ILE A 56 -0.62 -4.08 -3.82
N TRP A 57 -0.84 -3.52 -5.01
CA TRP A 57 -2.16 -3.51 -5.63
C TRP A 57 -2.71 -4.92 -5.91
N LYS A 58 -1.85 -5.89 -6.18
CA LYS A 58 -2.23 -7.30 -6.34
C LYS A 58 -2.50 -8.03 -5.02
N GLY A 59 -2.20 -7.40 -3.88
CA GLY A 59 -2.34 -7.98 -2.55
C GLY A 59 -1.09 -8.70 -2.04
N GLU A 60 0.08 -8.36 -2.60
CA GLU A 60 1.37 -8.85 -2.11
C GLU A 60 1.87 -7.95 -0.96
N ASP A 61 2.56 -8.55 0.01
CA ASP A 61 3.30 -7.81 1.04
C ASP A 61 4.61 -7.31 0.41
N ILE A 62 4.75 -5.99 0.27
CA ILE A 62 5.89 -5.37 -0.40
C ILE A 62 6.55 -4.38 0.53
N ARG A 63 7.88 -4.42 0.57
CA ARG A 63 8.69 -3.40 1.23
C ARG A 63 9.04 -2.28 0.25
N LEU A 64 8.76 -1.04 0.63
CA LEU A 64 9.24 0.16 -0.07
C LEU A 64 10.07 0.99 0.92
N GLY A 65 11.37 1.11 0.65
CA GLY A 65 12.32 1.67 1.62
C GLY A 65 12.39 0.80 2.89
N ASP A 66 12.00 1.36 4.03
CA ASP A 66 12.02 0.67 5.33
C ASP A 66 10.64 0.28 5.86
N THR A 67 9.61 0.53 5.05
CA THR A 67 8.21 0.29 5.41
C THR A 67 7.65 -0.87 4.60
N ASP A 68 7.02 -1.82 5.30
CA ASP A 68 6.28 -2.91 4.69
C ASP A 68 4.82 -2.47 4.49
N TYR A 69 4.28 -2.66 3.28
CA TYR A 69 2.92 -2.29 2.91
C TYR A 69 2.12 -3.49 2.44
N ARG A 70 0.82 -3.49 2.78
CA ARG A 70 -0.13 -4.47 2.26
C ARG A 70 -1.53 -3.90 2.08
N LEU A 71 -2.22 -4.34 1.03
CA LEU A 71 -3.59 -3.95 0.71
C LEU A 71 -4.54 -5.13 0.94
N GLU A 72 -5.49 -4.97 1.85
CA GLU A 72 -6.43 -6.02 2.25
C GLU A 72 -7.89 -5.63 1.99
N GLN A 73 -8.74 -6.63 1.78
CA GLN A 73 -10.19 -6.49 1.61
C GLN A 73 -10.93 -6.99 2.85
N TYR A 74 -11.86 -6.19 3.38
CA TYR A 74 -12.70 -6.45 4.56
C TYR A 74 -14.19 -6.36 4.25
#